data_AF-G8LKA2-F1
#
_entry.id   AF-G8LKA2-F1
#
_cell.length_a   1.000
_cell.length_b   1.000
_cell.length_c   1.000
_cell.angle_alpha   90.00
_cell.angle_beta   90.00
_cell.angle_gamma   90.00
#
_symmetry.space_group_name_H-M   'P 1'
#
loop_
_entity.id
_entity.type
_entity.pdbx_description
1 polymer ?
#
loop_
_entity_poly.entity_id
_entity_poly.type
_entity_poly.pdbx_seq_one_letter_code
_entity_poly.pdbx_strand_id
1 'polypeptide(L)'
;MRGRYPTSPPAKIWTNKMKLRITLLSALLALPLFAQATCNVPETLSGKIFINKTGPLWSVQNPNADSLLRLEFTDDTYTSHILRTGNKVQGKYRYEVFKSQTGLAHSVGVLEAEEDFQGQTTLFTLTLVCLSDRTGTFVYNQRQGAIKPDIRQNTGVWIVQDPAT
;
A
#
# COMPACT_ATOMS: atom_id res chain seq x y z
N MET A 1 -22.54 72.20 -51.95
CA MET A 1 -22.86 70.75 -51.98
C MET A 1 -22.13 70.09 -50.81
N ARG A 2 -22.81 69.82 -49.67
CA ARG A 2 -23.05 68.49 -49.05
C ARG A 2 -21.93 67.45 -49.33
N GLY A 3 -21.28 66.75 -48.40
CA GLY A 3 -21.40 66.55 -46.95
C GLY A 3 -20.95 65.11 -46.57
N ARG A 4 -20.35 64.96 -45.37
CA ARG A 4 -20.12 63.74 -44.53
C ARG A 4 -18.88 62.83 -44.75
N TYR A 5 -18.05 62.77 -43.69
CA TYR A 5 -17.22 61.63 -43.20
C TYR A 5 -18.11 60.52 -42.58
N PRO A 6 -17.60 59.41 -41.99
CA PRO A 6 -16.49 58.48 -42.31
C PRO A 6 -16.96 56.99 -42.26
N THR A 7 -16.18 55.99 -42.68
CA THR A 7 -16.37 54.58 -42.20
C THR A 7 -15.05 53.81 -41.97
N SER A 8 -14.79 53.57 -40.68
CA SER A 8 -14.13 52.43 -40.00
C SER A 8 -13.05 51.56 -40.68
N PRO A 9 -11.94 51.24 -39.98
CA PRO A 9 -11.10 50.08 -40.30
C PRO A 9 -11.82 48.76 -39.91
N PRO A 10 -11.60 47.63 -40.62
CA PRO A 10 -12.10 46.35 -40.17
C PRO A 10 -11.41 45.93 -38.87
N ALA A 11 -12.24 45.64 -37.90
CA ALA A 11 -11.89 45.23 -36.56
C ALA A 11 -11.32 43.80 -36.52
N LYS A 12 -10.46 43.58 -35.53
CA LYS A 12 -10.22 42.29 -34.82
C LYS A 12 -9.52 41.17 -35.60
N ILE A 13 -8.20 41.29 -35.72
CA ILE A 13 -7.30 40.11 -35.79
C ILE A 13 -6.85 39.67 -34.36
N TRP A 14 -7.24 40.43 -33.33
CA TRP A 14 -6.79 40.25 -31.95
C TRP A 14 -7.71 39.38 -31.08
N THR A 15 -8.44 38.41 -31.65
CA THR A 15 -9.35 37.54 -30.87
C THR A 15 -8.95 36.07 -30.85
N ASN A 16 -8.04 35.62 -31.73
CA ASN A 16 -7.68 34.20 -31.81
C ASN A 16 -6.56 33.78 -30.85
N LYS A 17 -5.60 34.65 -30.52
CA LYS A 17 -4.52 34.28 -29.59
C LYS A 17 -4.97 34.24 -28.12
N MET A 18 -5.97 35.05 -27.74
CA MET A 18 -6.48 35.11 -26.36
C MET A 18 -7.44 33.95 -26.05
N LYS A 19 -8.30 33.57 -27.02
CA LYS A 19 -9.18 32.41 -26.87
C LYS A 19 -8.39 31.10 -26.80
N LEU A 20 -7.38 30.91 -27.66
CA LEU A 20 -6.57 29.69 -27.67
C LEU A 20 -5.79 29.46 -26.35
N ARG A 21 -5.33 30.54 -25.70
CA ARG A 21 -4.63 30.47 -24.40
C ARG A 21 -5.55 30.14 -23.22
N ILE A 22 -6.79 30.61 -23.25
CA ILE A 22 -7.77 30.36 -22.18
C ILE A 22 -8.31 28.92 -22.27
N THR A 23 -8.50 28.38 -23.48
CA THR A 23 -8.93 26.99 -23.65
C THR A 23 -7.84 25.99 -23.21
N LEU A 24 -6.56 26.29 -23.47
CA LEU A 24 -5.45 25.43 -23.04
C LEU A 24 -5.30 25.38 -21.51
N LEU A 25 -5.46 26.52 -20.82
CA LEU A 25 -5.38 26.58 -19.35
C LEU A 25 -6.52 25.81 -18.67
N SER A 26 -7.71 25.80 -19.29
CA SER A 26 -8.88 25.05 -18.82
C SER A 26 -8.72 23.54 -18.97
N ALA A 27 -8.02 23.10 -20.02
CA ALA A 27 -7.74 21.67 -20.26
C ALA A 27 -6.67 21.10 -19.31
N LEU A 28 -5.72 21.92 -18.84
CA LEU A 28 -4.71 21.47 -17.87
C LEU A 28 -5.22 21.41 -16.42
N LEU A 29 -6.28 22.14 -16.08
CA LEU A 29 -6.91 22.10 -14.74
C LEU A 29 -7.80 20.86 -14.53
N ALA A 30 -8.11 20.12 -15.59
CA ALA A 30 -9.03 18.98 -15.55
C ALA A 30 -8.36 17.62 -15.22
N LEU A 31 -7.04 17.58 -15.01
CA LEU A 31 -6.33 16.32 -14.75
C LEU A 31 -5.34 16.43 -13.59
N PRO A 32 -5.86 16.36 -12.35
CA PRO A 32 -5.36 15.38 -11.42
C PRO A 32 -6.48 14.38 -11.21
N LEU A 33 -6.59 13.38 -12.08
CA LEU A 33 -7.31 12.16 -11.73
C LEU A 33 -6.49 11.52 -10.60
N PHE A 34 -6.93 11.79 -9.38
CA PHE A 34 -6.40 11.24 -8.15
C PHE A 34 -6.22 9.72 -8.34
N ALA A 35 -4.97 9.26 -8.37
CA ALA A 35 -4.66 7.85 -8.18
C ALA A 35 -4.93 7.54 -6.71
N GLN A 36 -6.20 7.35 -6.36
CA GLN A 36 -6.60 6.90 -5.03
C GLN A 36 -6.46 5.39 -4.96
N ALA A 37 -6.08 4.88 -3.79
CA ALA A 37 -6.24 3.48 -3.52
C ALA A 37 -7.74 3.15 -3.54
N THR A 38 -8.14 2.21 -4.39
CA THR A 38 -9.54 1.76 -4.56
C THR A 38 -9.85 0.51 -3.75
N CYS A 39 -8.96 0.12 -2.86
CA CYS A 39 -9.05 -1.09 -2.05
C CYS A 39 -8.87 -0.78 -0.57
N ASN A 40 -9.26 -1.75 0.25
CA ASN A 40 -9.06 -1.72 1.69
C ASN A 40 -8.18 -2.88 2.13
N VAL A 41 -7.26 -2.62 3.06
CA VAL A 41 -6.76 -3.68 3.94
C VAL A 41 -7.89 -4.13 4.87
N PRO A 42 -7.86 -5.37 5.41
CA PRO A 42 -8.86 -5.80 6.37
C PRO A 42 -8.96 -4.83 7.55
N GLU A 43 -10.17 -4.52 8.01
CA GLU A 43 -10.34 -3.67 9.21
C GLU A 43 -9.84 -4.34 10.49
N THR A 44 -9.90 -5.67 10.52
CA THR A 44 -9.34 -6.53 11.56
C THR A 44 -8.66 -7.73 10.93
N LEU A 45 -7.62 -8.22 11.60
CA LEU A 45 -6.95 -9.47 11.22
C LEU A 45 -7.59 -10.68 11.92
N SER A 46 -8.34 -10.50 13.01
CA SER A 46 -8.92 -11.63 13.75
C SER A 46 -9.79 -12.51 12.87
N GLY A 47 -9.57 -13.82 12.97
CA GLY A 47 -10.24 -14.83 12.15
C GLY A 47 -9.82 -14.85 10.68
N LYS A 48 -8.78 -14.11 10.27
CA LYS A 48 -8.27 -14.13 8.89
C LYS A 48 -7.08 -15.08 8.76
N ILE A 49 -6.92 -15.63 7.56
CA ILE A 49 -5.73 -16.38 7.17
C ILE A 49 -5.00 -15.57 6.11
N PHE A 50 -3.71 -15.32 6.33
CA PHE A 50 -2.84 -14.69 5.34
C PHE A 50 -1.87 -15.72 4.77
N ILE A 51 -1.71 -15.71 3.45
CA ILE A 51 -0.61 -16.38 2.76
C ILE A 51 0.36 -15.30 2.30
N ASN A 52 1.53 -15.26 2.93
CA ASN A 52 2.59 -14.31 2.61
C ASN A 52 3.67 -15.01 1.80
N LYS A 53 4.01 -14.44 0.65
CA LYS A 53 5.24 -14.78 -0.06
C LYS A 53 6.24 -13.67 0.15
N THR A 54 7.32 -13.96 0.86
CA THR A 54 8.45 -13.03 0.96
C THR A 54 9.02 -12.82 -0.43
N GLY A 55 9.19 -11.56 -0.82
CA GLY A 55 9.75 -11.19 -2.11
C GLY A 55 11.21 -11.66 -2.28
N PRO A 56 11.77 -11.49 -3.49
CA PRO A 56 13.16 -11.83 -3.76
C PRO A 56 14.12 -11.02 -2.88
N LEU A 57 15.36 -11.52 -2.77
CA LEU A 57 16.44 -11.01 -1.91
C LEU A 57 16.62 -9.49 -2.03
N TRP A 58 16.11 -8.73 -1.06
CA TRP A 58 16.62 -7.37 -0.81
C TRP A 58 18.02 -7.40 -0.16
N SER A 59 18.36 -8.53 0.47
CA SER A 59 19.67 -8.83 1.06
C SER A 59 19.94 -10.32 0.91
N VAL A 60 21.16 -10.68 0.46
CA VAL A 60 21.62 -12.09 0.35
C VAL A 60 21.65 -12.81 1.70
N GLN A 61 21.57 -12.07 2.80
CA GLN A 61 21.54 -12.58 4.16
C GLN A 61 20.12 -12.86 4.69
N ASN A 62 19.06 -12.65 3.89
CA ASN A 62 17.70 -12.97 4.32
C ASN A 62 17.42 -14.48 4.20
N PRO A 63 17.38 -15.24 5.32
CA PRO A 63 17.12 -16.68 5.28
C PRO A 63 15.70 -17.02 4.80
N ASN A 64 14.78 -16.05 4.87
CA ASN A 64 13.36 -16.23 4.58
C ASN A 64 12.98 -15.75 3.18
N ALA A 65 13.95 -15.43 2.32
CA ALA A 65 13.69 -15.09 0.93
C ALA A 65 12.92 -16.22 0.22
N ASP A 66 11.94 -15.83 -0.61
CA ASP A 66 11.00 -16.72 -1.30
C ASP A 66 10.22 -17.70 -0.40
N SER A 67 10.26 -17.51 0.91
CA SER A 67 9.48 -18.36 1.82
C SER A 67 8.01 -18.03 1.74
N LEU A 68 7.19 -19.08 1.81
CA LEU A 68 5.76 -18.98 2.01
C LEU A 68 5.44 -19.14 3.50
N LEU A 69 4.68 -18.20 4.03
CA LEU A 69 4.19 -18.22 5.40
C LEU A 69 2.67 -18.24 5.37
N ARG A 70 2.07 -19.15 6.15
CA ARG A 70 0.64 -19.11 6.45
C ARG A 70 0.45 -18.57 7.85
N LEU A 71 -0.19 -17.41 7.96
CA LEU A 71 -0.49 -16.74 9.22
C LEU A 71 -1.98 -16.95 9.54
N GLU A 72 -2.28 -17.49 10.71
CA GLU A 72 -3.63 -17.63 11.23
C GLU A 72 -3.80 -16.67 12.38
N PHE A 73 -4.74 -15.73 12.27
CA PHE A 73 -4.93 -14.67 13.25
C PHE A 73 -6.14 -14.93 14.16
N THR A 74 -5.97 -14.59 15.43
CA THR A 74 -7.03 -14.45 16.45
C THR A 74 -7.05 -13.00 16.92
N ASP A 75 -7.73 -12.68 18.01
CA ASP A 75 -7.93 -11.30 18.47
C ASP A 75 -6.61 -10.56 18.78
N ASP A 76 -5.67 -11.22 19.46
CA ASP A 76 -4.41 -10.63 19.91
C ASP A 76 -3.16 -11.50 19.62
N THR A 77 -3.37 -12.70 19.06
CA THR A 77 -2.29 -13.62 18.68
C THR A 77 -2.40 -14.10 17.24
N TYR A 78 -1.29 -14.58 16.71
CA TYR A 78 -1.26 -15.32 15.46
C TYR A 78 -0.39 -16.56 15.58
N THR A 79 -0.67 -17.55 14.73
CA THR A 79 0.25 -18.66 14.46
C THR A 79 0.82 -18.52 13.06
N SER A 80 2.14 -18.50 12.96
CA SER A 80 2.89 -18.45 11.70
C SER A 80 3.44 -19.83 11.37
N HIS A 81 3.06 -20.34 10.20
CA HIS A 81 3.54 -21.59 9.64
C HIS A 81 4.52 -21.28 8.50
N ILE A 82 5.80 -21.55 8.72
CA ILE A 82 6.82 -21.44 7.68
C ILE A 82 6.74 -22.70 6.82
N LEU A 83 6.02 -22.63 5.70
CA LEU A 83 5.60 -23.82 4.94
C LEU A 83 6.78 -24.64 4.41
N ARG A 84 7.89 -23.97 4.06
CA ARG A 84 9.11 -24.64 3.55
C ARG A 84 9.77 -25.55 4.59
N THR A 85 9.77 -25.16 5.86
CA THR A 85 10.47 -25.90 6.93
C THR A 85 9.52 -26.66 7.83
N GLY A 86 8.22 -26.36 7.79
CA GLY A 86 7.22 -26.91 8.71
C GLY A 86 7.23 -26.27 10.10
N ASN A 87 8.14 -25.31 10.35
CA ASN A 87 8.21 -24.62 11.64
C ASN A 87 6.92 -23.85 11.92
N LYS A 88 6.49 -23.90 13.17
CA LYS A 88 5.37 -23.13 13.68
C LYS A 88 5.85 -22.19 14.77
N VAL A 89 5.37 -20.97 14.72
CA VAL A 89 5.74 -19.89 15.63
C VAL A 89 4.46 -19.22 16.08
N GLN A 90 4.32 -18.97 17.38
CA GLN A 90 3.24 -18.15 17.91
C GLN A 90 3.75 -16.77 18.26
N GLY A 91 2.95 -15.76 17.93
CA GLY A 91 3.25 -14.38 18.25
C GLY A 91 2.03 -13.64 18.75
N LYS A 92 2.29 -12.55 19.46
CA LYS A 92 1.29 -11.54 19.84
C LYS A 92 1.38 -10.39 18.86
N TYR A 93 0.26 -9.70 18.66
CA TYR A 93 0.26 -8.54 17.77
C TYR A 93 -0.70 -7.44 18.20
N ARG A 94 -0.43 -6.23 17.70
CA ARG A 94 -1.38 -5.13 17.59
C ARG A 94 -1.52 -4.75 16.12
N TYR A 95 -2.71 -4.36 15.72
CA TYR A 95 -3.01 -3.96 14.36
C TYR A 95 -3.75 -2.63 14.31
N GLU A 96 -3.31 -1.74 13.43
CA GLU A 96 -3.93 -0.45 13.18
C GLU A 96 -4.09 -0.20 11.68
N VAL A 97 -5.22 0.40 11.31
CA VAL A 97 -5.55 0.75 9.93
C VAL A 97 -5.49 2.26 9.76
N PHE A 98 -4.71 2.73 8.79
CA PHE A 98 -4.53 4.15 8.52
C PHE A 98 -5.48 4.61 7.41
N LYS A 99 -6.22 5.68 7.70
CA LYS A 99 -7.18 6.27 6.77
C LYS A 99 -6.46 7.09 5.71
N SER A 100 -6.87 6.93 4.46
CA SER A 100 -6.48 7.86 3.37
C SER A 100 -6.86 9.30 3.75
N GLN A 101 -6.02 10.27 3.34
CA GLN A 101 -6.28 11.71 3.52
C GLN A 101 -7.61 12.16 2.90
N THR A 102 -8.15 11.39 1.97
CA THR A 102 -9.44 11.68 1.31
C THR A 102 -10.63 10.97 1.96
N GLY A 103 -10.39 10.11 2.95
CA GLY A 103 -11.43 9.40 3.71
C GLY A 103 -12.13 8.24 3.00
N LEU A 104 -11.79 7.97 1.73
CA LEU A 104 -12.52 7.01 0.89
C LEU A 104 -12.00 5.57 0.93
N ALA A 105 -10.75 5.35 1.36
CA ALA A 105 -10.14 4.02 1.41
C ALA A 105 -9.13 3.87 2.55
N HIS A 106 -9.06 2.65 3.09
CA HIS A 106 -8.10 2.20 4.09
C HIS A 106 -7.01 1.37 3.42
N SER A 107 -6.07 2.01 2.74
CA SER A 107 -5.13 1.29 1.90
C SER A 107 -3.88 0.78 2.63
N VAL A 108 -3.71 1.18 3.89
CA VAL A 108 -2.52 0.86 4.69
C VAL A 108 -2.95 0.33 6.05
N GLY A 109 -2.37 -0.79 6.46
CA GLY A 109 -2.47 -1.30 7.83
C GLY A 109 -1.09 -1.64 8.36
N VAL A 110 -0.87 -1.47 9.66
CA VAL A 110 0.39 -1.80 10.33
C VAL A 110 0.11 -2.80 11.42
N LEU A 111 0.79 -3.94 11.33
CA LEU A 111 0.89 -4.92 12.39
C LEU A 111 2.22 -4.72 13.11
N GLU A 112 2.18 -4.60 14.43
CA GLU A 112 3.34 -4.68 15.32
C GLU A 112 3.29 -6.02 16.03
N ALA A 113 4.38 -6.79 15.99
CA ALA A 113 4.39 -8.16 16.51
C ALA A 113 5.64 -8.52 17.29
N GLU A 114 5.42 -9.44 18.22
CA GLU A 114 6.42 -10.10 19.04
C GLU A 114 6.20 -11.61 18.94
N GLU A 115 7.25 -12.36 18.63
CA GLU A 115 7.22 -13.83 18.61
C GLU A 115 8.47 -14.43 19.25
N ASP A 116 8.34 -15.62 19.85
CA ASP A 116 9.50 -16.43 20.24
C ASP A 116 9.90 -17.31 19.06
N PHE A 117 11.08 -17.04 18.49
CA PHE A 117 11.64 -17.82 17.41
C PHE A 117 13.01 -18.38 17.81
N GLN A 118 13.11 -19.71 17.85
CA GLN A 118 14.33 -20.42 18.27
C GLN A 118 14.82 -20.01 19.68
N GLY A 119 13.89 -19.75 20.61
CA GLY A 119 14.21 -19.37 22.00
C GLY A 119 14.70 -17.93 22.15
N GLN A 120 14.51 -17.08 21.13
CA GLN A 120 14.78 -15.66 21.22
C GLN A 120 13.57 -14.85 20.77
N THR A 121 13.30 -13.76 21.49
CA THR A 121 12.30 -12.78 21.11
C THR A 121 12.67 -12.12 19.78
N THR A 122 11.76 -12.17 18.83
CA THR A 122 11.80 -11.46 17.56
C THR A 122 10.75 -10.35 17.58
N LEU A 123 11.18 -9.12 17.33
CA LEU A 123 10.33 -7.93 17.30
C LEU A 123 10.30 -7.36 15.90
N PHE A 124 9.11 -7.20 15.33
CA PHE A 124 8.96 -6.69 13.98
C PHE A 124 7.67 -5.94 13.74
N THR A 125 7.66 -5.22 12.62
CA THR A 125 6.48 -4.56 12.07
C THR A 125 6.21 -5.10 10.67
N LEU A 126 4.94 -5.23 10.31
CA LEU A 126 4.47 -5.59 8.98
C LEU A 126 3.54 -4.48 8.49
N THR A 127 4.01 -3.67 7.55
CA THR A 127 3.21 -2.64 6.90
C THR A 127 2.56 -3.24 5.67
N LEU A 128 1.24 -3.37 5.68
CA LEU A 128 0.41 -3.86 4.59
C LEU A 128 -0.03 -2.69 3.71
N VAL A 129 0.04 -2.89 2.39
CA VAL A 129 -0.56 -2.00 1.38
C VAL A 129 -1.44 -2.85 0.47
N CYS A 130 -2.69 -2.46 0.26
CA CYS A 130 -3.60 -3.21 -0.61
C CYS A 130 -3.32 -2.96 -2.11
N LEU A 131 -3.51 -4.01 -2.90
CA LEU A 131 -3.66 -3.95 -4.36
C LEU A 131 -5.10 -4.29 -4.78
N SER A 132 -5.77 -5.12 -3.98
CA SER A 132 -7.21 -5.37 -3.98
C SER A 132 -7.66 -5.60 -2.53
N ASP A 133 -8.96 -5.79 -2.29
CA ASP A 133 -9.48 -6.12 -0.96
C ASP A 133 -9.00 -7.50 -0.44
N ARG A 134 -8.39 -8.32 -1.30
CA ARG A 134 -7.92 -9.67 -0.96
C ARG A 134 -6.42 -9.87 -1.14
N THR A 135 -5.71 -8.90 -1.72
CA THR A 135 -4.29 -9.04 -2.06
C THR A 135 -3.54 -7.73 -1.90
N GLY A 136 -2.24 -7.82 -1.66
CA GLY A 136 -1.40 -6.64 -1.62
C GLY A 136 0.07 -6.92 -1.43
N THR A 137 0.80 -5.89 -1.06
CA THR A 137 2.23 -5.96 -0.71
C THR A 137 2.44 -5.67 0.76
N PHE A 138 3.57 -6.13 1.29
CA PHE A 138 3.99 -5.76 2.63
C PHE A 138 5.46 -5.35 2.68
N VAL A 139 5.78 -4.53 3.69
CA VAL A 139 7.14 -4.30 4.16
C VAL A 139 7.24 -4.92 5.55
N TYR A 140 8.18 -5.84 5.71
CA TYR A 140 8.55 -6.44 6.98
C TYR A 140 9.79 -5.73 7.50
N ASN A 141 9.75 -5.22 8.73
CA ASN A 141 10.89 -4.56 9.35
C ASN A 141 11.12 -5.14 10.75
N GLN A 142 12.20 -5.92 10.89
CA GLN A 142 12.63 -6.56 12.13
C GLN A 142 13.66 -5.70 12.82
N ARG A 143 13.45 -5.45 14.12
CA ARG A 143 14.37 -4.69 14.97
C ARG A 143 15.16 -5.57 15.93
N GLN A 144 14.77 -6.84 16.09
CA GLN A 144 15.44 -7.84 16.89
C GLN A 144 15.02 -9.24 16.40
N GLY A 145 15.92 -10.24 16.44
CA GLY A 145 15.56 -11.64 16.23
C GLY A 145 16.75 -12.60 16.18
N ALA A 146 16.46 -13.91 16.17
CA ALA A 146 17.47 -14.96 16.33
C ALA A 146 18.44 -15.13 15.15
N ILE A 147 18.03 -14.79 13.93
CA ILE A 147 18.83 -15.00 12.73
C ILE A 147 19.51 -13.70 12.32
N LYS A 148 20.84 -13.74 12.16
CA LYS A 148 21.61 -12.59 11.67
C LYS A 148 21.37 -12.32 10.17
N PRO A 149 21.33 -11.04 9.74
CA PRO A 149 21.29 -9.86 10.60
C PRO A 149 19.96 -9.79 11.37
N ASP A 150 20.07 -9.52 12.67
CA ASP A 150 18.97 -9.45 13.65
C ASP A 150 18.12 -8.19 13.51
N ILE A 151 18.62 -7.22 12.74
CA ILE A 151 17.87 -6.08 12.22
C ILE A 151 17.84 -6.22 10.70
N ARG A 152 16.65 -6.24 10.10
CA ARG A 152 16.50 -6.43 8.65
C ARG A 152 15.16 -5.96 8.15
N GLN A 153 15.13 -5.61 6.88
CA GLN A 153 13.92 -5.26 6.16
C GLN A 153 13.74 -6.16 4.95
N ASN A 154 12.52 -6.64 4.76
CA ASN A 154 12.10 -7.40 3.58
C ASN A 154 10.81 -6.81 3.02
N THR A 155 10.48 -7.19 1.79
CA THR A 155 9.18 -6.93 1.19
C THR A 155 8.55 -8.25 0.76
N GLY A 156 7.26 -8.23 0.43
CA GLY A 156 6.60 -9.39 -0.13
C GLY A 156 5.19 -9.09 -0.58
N VAL A 157 4.46 -10.15 -0.92
CA VAL A 157 3.05 -10.10 -1.30
C VAL A 157 2.23 -10.91 -0.33
N TRP A 158 1.00 -10.47 -0.09
CA TRP A 158 0.05 -11.16 0.76
C TRP A 158 -1.25 -11.44 0.00
N ILE A 159 -1.89 -12.53 0.38
CA ILE A 159 -3.25 -12.90 0.01
C ILE A 159 -4.00 -13.19 1.30
N VAL A 160 -5.20 -12.65 1.46
CA VAL A 160 -6.06 -12.91 2.63
C VAL A 160 -7.26 -13.76 2.26
N GLN A 161 -7.59 -14.68 3.17
CA GLN A 161 -8.71 -15.60 3.08
C GLN A 161 -9.49 -15.57 4.40
N ASP A 162 -10.79 -15.80 4.30
CA ASP A 162 -11.59 -16.16 5.47
C ASP A 162 -11.38 -17.64 5.80
N PRO A 163 -11.63 -18.10 7.04
CA PRO A 163 -11.53 -19.51 7.40
C PRO A 163 -12.48 -20.31 6.51
N ALA A 164 -12.07 -21.53 6.13
CA ALA A 164 -12.99 -22.45 5.50
C ALA A 164 -14.16 -22.70 6.47
N THR A 165 -15.38 -22.34 6.04
CA THR A 165 -16.63 -22.70 6.70
C THR A 165 -16.91 -24.19 6.61
#